data_AF-A0A091DJC0-F1
#
_entry.id   AF-A0A091DJC0-F1
#
_cell.length_a   1.000
_cell.length_b   1.000
_cell.length_c   1.000
_cell.angle_alpha   90.00
_cell.angle_beta   90.00
_cell.angle_gamma   90.00
#
_symmetry.space_group_name_H-M   'P 1'
#
loop_
_entity.id
_entity.type
_entity.pdbx_description
1 polymer ?
#
loop_
_entity_poly.entity_id
_entity_poly.type
_entity_poly.pdbx_seq_one_letter_code
_entity_poly.pdbx_strand_id
1 'polypeptide(L)'
;MAYEKPDLQVLEEFKSKSPDYSCMDDEDDNDFDTGHPIPQPDPVHNIEETHDLVLKTKLEEKRECLEQGPMIEQLSKMFFTTKHRWYPHGL
;
A
#
# COMPACT_ATOMS: atom_id res chain seq x y z
N MET A 1 -51.81 20.59 11.94
CA MET A 1 -51.76 19.24 11.34
C MET A 1 -50.91 18.40 12.27
N ALA A 2 -51.50 17.42 12.96
CA ALA A 2 -50.73 16.54 13.83
C ALA A 2 -49.88 15.62 12.91
N TYR A 3 -48.56 15.68 13.05
CA TYR A 3 -47.67 14.80 12.32
C TYR A 3 -47.70 13.45 13.01
N GLU A 4 -48.39 12.49 12.40
CA GLU A 4 -48.48 11.13 12.93
C GLU A 4 -47.15 10.43 12.67
N LYS A 5 -46.45 10.05 13.75
CA LYS A 5 -45.14 9.39 13.64
C LYS A 5 -45.39 7.98 13.11
N PRO A 6 -44.81 7.59 11.96
CA PRO A 6 -45.05 6.27 11.40
C PRO A 6 -44.54 5.18 12.34
N ASP A 7 -45.29 4.08 12.40
CA ASP A 7 -44.96 2.90 13.19
C ASP A 7 -43.62 2.32 12.71
N LEU A 8 -42.76 1.94 13.66
CA LEU A 8 -41.45 1.36 13.38
C LEU A 8 -41.56 0.09 12.52
N GLN A 9 -42.66 -0.65 12.65
CA GLN A 9 -42.91 -1.85 11.84
C GLN A 9 -43.16 -1.50 10.35
N VAL A 10 -43.85 -0.38 10.09
CA VAL A 10 -44.11 0.09 8.72
C VAL A 10 -42.82 0.60 8.07
N LEU A 11 -41.92 1.19 8.87
CA LEU A 11 -40.61 1.64 8.40
C LEU A 11 -39.69 0.46 8.06
N GLU A 12 -39.73 -0.61 8.87
CA GLU A 12 -38.97 -1.84 8.63
C GLU A 12 -39.51 -2.61 7.40
N GLU A 13 -40.83 -2.66 7.21
CA GLU A 13 -41.43 -3.27 6.02
C GLU A 13 -41.12 -2.46 4.75
N PHE A 14 -41.16 -1.13 4.81
CA PHE A 14 -40.75 -0.25 3.70
C PHE A 14 -39.26 -0.44 3.36
N LYS A 15 -38.42 -0.53 4.40
CA LYS A 15 -37.01 -0.93 4.34
C LYS A 15 -36.83 -2.45 4.22
N SER A 16 -37.83 -3.21 3.77
CA SER A 16 -37.65 -4.60 3.34
C SER A 16 -38.22 -4.80 1.94
N LYS A 17 -39.11 -3.91 1.49
CA LYS A 17 -39.78 -3.95 0.19
C LYS A 17 -39.08 -3.12 -0.88
N SER A 18 -38.31 -2.10 -0.51
CA SER A 18 -37.61 -1.23 -1.47
C SER A 18 -36.27 -1.88 -1.88
N PRO A 19 -36.10 -2.36 -3.12
CA PRO A 19 -34.82 -2.90 -3.56
C PRO A 19 -33.71 -1.81 -3.62
N ASP A 20 -34.10 -0.53 -3.60
CA ASP A 20 -33.17 0.60 -3.68
C ASP A 20 -32.41 0.86 -2.35
N TYR A 21 -32.84 0.29 -1.21
CA TYR A 21 -32.10 0.41 0.06
C TYR A 21 -31.10 -0.74 0.26
N SER A 22 -31.12 -1.80 -0.56
CA SER A 22 -30.33 -3.03 -0.31
C SER A 22 -28.86 -2.92 -0.72
N CYS A 23 -28.42 -1.78 -1.23
CA CYS A 23 -27.04 -1.54 -1.68
C CYS A 23 -26.39 -0.43 -0.85
N MET A 24 -26.39 -0.60 0.47
CA MET A 24 -25.31 -0.06 1.28
C MET A 24 -24.29 -1.18 1.38
N ASP A 25 -23.38 -1.26 0.40
CA ASP A 25 -22.16 -2.04 0.57
C ASP A 25 -21.41 -1.36 1.72
N ASP A 26 -21.47 -1.96 2.91
CA ASP A 26 -20.63 -1.58 4.04
C ASP A 26 -19.19 -1.95 3.65
N GLU A 27 -18.53 -1.07 2.89
CA GLU A 27 -17.08 -1.09 2.80
C GLU A 27 -16.58 -0.89 4.24
N ASP A 28 -16.01 -1.95 4.79
CA ASP A 28 -15.38 -1.96 6.09
C ASP A 28 -14.24 -0.93 6.04
N ASP A 29 -14.54 0.30 6.51
CA ASP A 29 -13.55 1.32 6.76
C ASP A 29 -12.58 0.70 7.76
N ASN A 30 -11.39 0.34 7.28
CA ASN A 30 -10.32 -0.21 8.12
C ASN A 30 -10.14 0.70 9.34
N ASP A 31 -10.65 0.26 10.50
CA ASP A 31 -10.65 1.05 11.72
C ASP A 31 -9.24 1.56 11.99
N PHE A 32 -9.12 2.81 12.46
CA PHE A 32 -7.83 3.45 12.77
C PHE A 32 -6.92 2.59 13.67
N ASP A 33 -7.53 1.71 14.47
CA ASP A 33 -6.85 0.81 15.42
C ASP A 33 -6.37 -0.51 14.81
N THR A 34 -6.78 -0.84 13.58
CA THR A 34 -6.45 -2.10 12.91
C THR A 34 -5.09 -2.04 12.18
N GLY A 35 -4.61 -0.82 11.88
CA GLY A 35 -3.31 -0.58 11.25
C GLY A 35 -2.19 -0.30 12.25
N HIS A 36 -1.00 -0.86 12.02
CA HIS A 36 0.21 -0.41 12.74
C HIS A 36 0.72 0.91 12.14
N PRO A 37 1.26 1.84 12.96
CA PRO A 37 1.85 3.07 12.44
C PRO A 37 3.06 2.77 11.56
N ILE A 38 3.21 3.52 10.47
CA ILE A 38 4.36 3.39 9.56
C ILE A 38 5.62 3.78 10.34
N PRO A 39 6.64 2.88 10.44
CA PRO A 39 7.90 3.22 11.09
C PRO A 39 8.56 4.41 10.38
N GLN A 40 8.83 5.48 11.13
CA GLN A 40 9.58 6.61 10.59
C GLN A 40 11.09 6.28 10.61
N PRO A 41 11.82 6.58 9.53
CA PRO A 41 13.28 6.44 9.53
C PRO A 41 13.91 7.41 10.54
N ASP A 42 15.03 7.00 11.14
CA ASP A 42 15.71 7.75 12.20
C ASP A 42 16.14 9.16 11.73
N PRO A 43 15.71 10.23 12.42
CA PRO A 43 16.07 11.61 12.09
C PRO A 43 17.58 11.89 12.08
N VAL A 44 18.37 11.10 12.82
CA VAL A 44 19.83 11.29 12.86
C VAL A 44 20.48 11.01 11.49
N HIS A 45 19.81 10.27 10.62
CA HIS A 45 20.29 9.95 9.27
C HIS A 45 19.85 10.96 8.19
N ASN A 46 19.11 12.02 8.57
CA ASN A 46 18.76 13.13 7.66
C ASN A 46 19.67 14.35 7.88
N ILE A 47 20.97 14.19 7.61
CA ILE A 47 21.91 15.32 7.65
C ILE A 47 21.43 16.41 6.68
N GLU A 48 21.28 17.64 7.19
CA GLU A 48 20.85 18.85 6.47
C GLU A 48 21.95 19.29 5.48
N GLU A 49 22.13 18.50 4.42
CA GLU A 49 22.99 18.82 3.29
C GLU A 49 22.08 19.21 2.10
N THR A 50 22.46 20.25 1.36
CA THR A 50 21.73 20.79 0.20
C THR A 50 21.08 19.66 -0.59
N HIS A 51 19.75 19.63 -0.67
CA HIS A 51 18.97 18.50 -1.18
C HIS A 51 19.55 17.91 -2.49
N ASP A 52 20.01 18.76 -3.40
CA ASP A 52 20.62 18.33 -4.67
C ASP A 52 21.93 17.54 -4.51
N LEU A 53 22.80 17.92 -3.57
CA LEU A 53 24.05 17.22 -3.32
C LEU A 53 23.77 15.85 -2.70
N VAL A 54 22.84 15.77 -1.74
CA VAL A 54 22.40 14.51 -1.11
C VAL A 54 21.74 13.58 -2.13
N LEU A 55 20.89 14.13 -3.00
CA LEU A 55 20.24 13.35 -4.05
C LEU A 55 21.28 12.80 -5.02
N LYS A 56 22.25 13.62 -5.42
CA LYS A 56 23.33 13.19 -6.31
C LYS A 56 24.22 12.13 -5.65
N THR A 57 24.70 12.36 -4.43
CA THR A 57 25.58 11.42 -3.71
C THR A 57 24.85 10.11 -3.40
N LYS A 58 23.62 10.12 -2.88
CA LYS A 58 22.85 8.88 -2.62
C LYS A 58 22.52 8.11 -3.89
N LEU A 59 22.30 8.79 -5.02
CA LEU A 59 21.96 8.15 -6.29
C LEU A 59 23.20 7.60 -7.00
N GLU A 60 24.36 8.24 -6.81
CA GLU A 60 25.65 7.79 -7.32
C GLU A 60 26.26 6.68 -6.45
N GLU A 61 26.13 6.76 -5.12
CA GLU A 61 26.52 5.71 -4.15
C GLU A 61 25.77 4.39 -4.40
N LYS A 62 24.47 4.47 -4.73
CA LYS A 62 23.65 3.28 -5.01
C LYS A 62 23.95 2.60 -6.35
N ARG A 63 24.83 3.17 -7.18
CA ARG A 63 25.30 2.54 -8.42
C ARG A 63 26.57 1.75 -8.16
N GLU A 64 26.48 0.73 -7.31
CA GLU A 64 27.51 -0.29 -7.28
C GLU A 64 27.51 -1.01 -8.64
N CYS A 65 28.62 -0.91 -9.37
CA CYS A 65 28.86 -1.68 -10.58
C CYS A 65 29.08 -3.15 -10.19
N LEU A 66 27.99 -3.87 -9.93
CA LEU A 66 28.01 -5.30 -9.66
C LEU A 66 28.22 -6.06 -10.96
N GLU A 67 29.22 -6.94 -11.00
CA GLU A 67 29.39 -7.89 -12.11
C GLU A 67 28.11 -8.74 -12.26
N GLN A 68 27.86 -9.22 -13.49
CA GLN A 68 26.61 -9.91 -13.83
C GLN A 68 26.33 -11.15 -12.96
N GLY A 69 27.37 -11.90 -12.59
CA GLY A 69 27.25 -13.07 -11.71
C GLY A 69 26.79 -12.70 -10.29
N PRO A 70 27.56 -11.87 -9.56
CA PRO A 70 27.17 -11.35 -8.24
C PRO A 70 25.78 -10.70 -8.22
N MET A 71 25.45 -9.91 -9.24
CA MET A 71 24.14 -9.27 -9.38
C MET A 71 23.00 -10.30 -9.46
N ILE A 72 23.15 -11.35 -10.29
CA ILE A 72 22.14 -12.40 -10.42
C ILE A 72 21.94 -13.17 -9.11
N GLU A 73 23.02 -13.45 -8.38
CA GLU A 73 22.94 -14.14 -7.08
C GLU A 73 22.21 -13.29 -6.04
N GLN A 74 22.53 -12.00 -5.94
CA GLN A 74 21.84 -11.07 -5.03
C GLN A 74 20.34 -10.97 -5.35
N LEU A 75 19.98 -10.84 -6.63
CA LEU A 75 18.58 -10.79 -7.06
C LEU A 75 17.85 -12.10 -6.74
N SER A 76 18.50 -13.24 -6.98
CA SER A 76 17.94 -14.55 -6.66
C SER A 76 17.64 -14.70 -5.16
N LYS A 77 18.53 -14.19 -4.29
CA LYS A 77 18.37 -14.23 -2.84
C LYS A 77 17.29 -13.25 -2.34
N MET A 78 17.27 -12.03 -2.86
CA MET A 78 16.34 -10.98 -2.41
C MET A 78 14.88 -11.30 -2.78
N PHE A 79 14.67 -11.89 -3.97
CA PHE A 79 13.35 -12.26 -4.45
C PHE A 79 13.00 -13.73 -4.20
N PHE A 80 13.85 -14.48 -3.50
CA PHE A 80 13.66 -15.91 -3.22
C PHE A 80 13.40 -16.74 -4.49
N THR A 81 14.15 -16.47 -5.57
CA THR A 81 13.98 -17.14 -6.87
C THR A 81 15.26 -17.82 -7.34
N THR A 82 15.18 -18.62 -8.40
CA THR A 82 16.36 -19.23 -9.01
C THR A 82 17.11 -18.23 -9.90
N LYS A 83 18.43 -18.45 -10.06
CA LYS A 83 19.28 -17.60 -10.91
C LYS A 83 18.90 -17.62 -12.39
N HIS A 84 18.32 -18.73 -12.87
CA HIS A 84 17.99 -18.94 -14.28
C HIS A 84 17.03 -17.88 -14.85
N ARG A 85 16.14 -17.33 -14.03
CA ARG A 85 15.18 -16.29 -14.45
C ARG A 85 15.83 -14.95 -14.79
N TRP A 86 17.05 -14.71 -14.31
CA TRP A 86 17.76 -13.44 -14.47
C TRP A 86 18.77 -13.47 -15.62
N TYR A 87 18.98 -14.61 -16.27
CA TYR A 87 19.81 -14.67 -17.48
C TYR A 87 19.00 -14.14 -18.67
N PRO A 88 19.60 -13.32 -19.54
CA PRO A 88 18.93 -12.86 -20.74
C PRO A 88 18.62 -14.06 -21.63
N HIS A 89 17.43 -14.08 -22.20
CA HIS A 89 17.11 -15.00 -23.28
C HIS A 89 17.70 -14.44 -24.58
N GLY A 90 18.45 -15.26 -25.29
CA GLY A 90 18.95 -14.89 -26.62
C GLY A 90 17.79 -14.69 -27.59
N LEU A 91 17.90 -13.66 -28.45
CA LEU A 91 17.14 -13.52 -29.69
C LEU A 91 17.88 -14.20 -30.84
#